data_AF-A0A919ICR6-F1
#
_entry.id   AF-A0A919ICR6-F1
#
_cell.length_a   1.000
_cell.length_b   1.000
_cell.length_c   1.000
_cell.angle_alpha   90.00
_cell.angle_beta   90.00
_cell.angle_gamma   90.00
#
_symmetry.space_group_name_H-M   'P 1'
#
loop_
_entity.id
_entity.type
_entity.pdbx_description
1 polymer ?
#
loop_
_entity_poly.entity_id
_entity_poly.type
_entity_poly.pdbx_seq_one_letter_code
_entity_poly.pdbx_strand_id
1 'polypeptide(L)' 'MPESPKSPDRTALTTPRLLLRQWRDDDLDAFAAFTADPEVMRYIHDGSTLDRARTAERIAL' A
#
# COMPACT_ATOMS: atom_id res chain seq x y z
N MET A 1 -18.49 10.08 -15.49
CA MET A 1 -17.95 8.82 -16.04
C MET A 1 -17.84 7.86 -14.87
N PRO A 2 -18.59 6.75 -14.80
CA PRO A 2 -18.30 5.74 -13.79
C PRO A 2 -16.91 5.18 -14.10
N GLU A 3 -16.05 5.16 -13.09
CA GLU A 3 -14.68 4.66 -13.21
C GLU A 3 -14.72 3.24 -13.79
N SER A 4 -14.05 3.06 -14.93
CA SER A 4 -13.87 1.74 -15.53
C SER A 4 -13.28 0.80 -14.47
N PRO A 5 -13.72 -0.48 -14.38
CA PRO A 5 -13.13 -1.41 -13.43
C PRO A 5 -11.63 -1.51 -13.74
N LYS A 6 -10.79 -1.04 -12.81
CA LYS A 6 -9.32 -1.18 -12.88
C LYS A 6 -9.05 -2.67 -13.17
N SER A 7 -8.46 -2.96 -14.34
CA SER A 7 -8.23 -4.30 -14.88
C SER A 7 -7.74 -5.28 -13.81
N PRO A 8 -8.10 -6.58 -13.87
CA PRO A 8 -7.53 -7.55 -12.96
C PRO A 8 -6.02 -7.44 -13.03
N ASP A 9 -5.42 -7.18 -11.86
CA ASP A 9 -3.99 -7.04 -11.73
C ASP A 9 -3.34 -8.32 -12.27
N ARG A 10 -2.52 -8.15 -13.31
CA ARG A 10 -1.86 -9.25 -14.03
C ARG A 10 -0.91 -10.04 -13.10
N THR A 11 -0.68 -9.54 -11.89
CA THR A 11 0.17 -10.07 -10.83
C THR A 11 -0.57 -10.22 -9.48
N ALA A 12 -1.85 -10.57 -9.48
CA ALA A 12 -2.59 -10.89 -8.25
C ALA A 12 -2.55 -12.38 -7.87
N LEU A 13 -2.47 -12.67 -6.57
CA LEU A 13 -2.58 -14.01 -5.99
C LEU A 13 -3.81 -14.11 -5.10
N THR A 14 -4.60 -15.18 -5.24
CA THR A 14 -5.82 -15.39 -4.44
C THR A 14 -5.68 -16.66 -3.59
N THR A 15 -6.11 -16.57 -2.34
CA THR A 15 -6.32 -17.69 -1.42
C THR A 15 -7.80 -17.68 -0.96
N PRO A 16 -8.29 -18.68 -0.22
CA PRO A 16 -9.70 -18.70 0.22
C PRO A 16 -10.12 -17.48 1.06
N ARG A 17 -9.18 -16.79 1.71
CA ARG A 17 -9.47 -15.65 2.60
C ARG A 17 -8.84 -14.33 2.16
N LEU A 18 -7.89 -14.34 1.23
CA LEU A 18 -7.06 -13.18 0.91
C LEU A 18 -6.84 -13.02 -0.60
N LEU A 19 -6.84 -11.78 -1.05
CA LEU A 19 -6.35 -11.33 -2.34
C LEU A 19 -5.09 -10.50 -2.12
N LEU A 20 -3.96 -10.97 -2.62
CA LEU A 20 -2.73 -10.21 -2.70
C LEU A 20 -2.65 -9.57 -4.10
N ARG A 21 -2.49 -8.25 -4.15
CA ARG A 21 -2.38 -7.45 -5.38
C ARG A 21 -1.36 -6.34 -5.18
N GLN A 22 -0.92 -5.76 -6.29
CA GLN A 22 -0.15 -4.52 -6.31
C GLN A 22 -0.93 -3.41 -5.58
N TRP A 23 -0.18 -2.55 -4.89
CA TRP A 23 -0.70 -1.33 -4.27
C TRP A 23 -1.33 -0.40 -5.32
N ARG A 24 -2.35 0.35 -4.90
CA ARG A 24 -3.07 1.33 -5.73
C ARG A 24 -3.19 2.64 -4.97
N ASP A 25 -3.52 3.72 -5.68
CA ASP A 25 -3.70 5.04 -5.08
C ASP A 25 -4.69 5.04 -3.91
N ASP A 26 -5.76 4.25 -4.01
CA ASP A 26 -6.81 4.15 -2.99
C ASP A 26 -6.32 3.49 -1.68
N ASP A 27 -5.17 2.82 -1.71
CA ASP A 27 -4.56 2.20 -0.53
C ASP A 27 -3.65 3.17 0.23
N LEU A 28 -3.39 4.36 -0.31
CA LEU A 28 -2.40 5.30 0.22
C LEU A 28 -2.67 5.66 1.68
N ASP A 29 -3.91 5.93 2.06
CA ASP A 29 -4.22 6.35 3.42
C ASP A 29 -3.98 5.22 4.43
N ALA A 30 -4.31 3.98 4.06
CA ALA A 30 -4.02 2.81 4.89
C ALA A 30 -2.51 2.53 4.98
N PHE A 31 -1.77 2.69 3.87
CA PHE A 31 -0.32 2.55 3.85
C PHE A 31 0.36 3.65 4.69
N ALA A 32 -0.08 4.90 4.55
CA ALA A 32 0.43 6.03 5.32
C ALA A 32 0.23 5.83 6.83
N ALA A 33 -0.93 5.28 7.24
CA ALA A 33 -1.20 5.02 8.65
C ALA A 33 -0.18 4.06 9.27
N PHE A 34 0.15 2.93 8.63
CA PHE A 34 1.10 1.98 9.21
C PHE A 34 2.56 2.43 9.07
N THR A 35 2.91 3.17 8.01
CA THR A 35 4.28 3.69 7.84
C THR A 35 4.58 4.88 8.74
N ALA A 36 3.56 5.57 9.24
CA ALA A 36 3.69 6.61 10.25
C ALA A 36 3.81 6.06 11.68
N ASP A 37 3.52 4.78 11.91
CA ASP A 37 3.51 4.18 13.25
C ASP A 37 4.93 3.70 13.66
N PRO A 38 5.56 4.29 14.70
CA PRO A 38 6.87 3.85 15.18
C PRO A 38 6.90 2.41 15.69
N GLU A 39 5.82 1.90 16.26
CA GLU A 39 5.75 0.52 16.76
C GLU A 39 5.79 -0.50 15.62
N VAL A 40 5.25 -0.13 14.46
CA VAL A 40 5.36 -0.92 13.22
C VAL A 40 6.75 -0.75 12.63
N MET A 41 7.18 0.50 12.42
CA MET A 41 8.39 0.81 11.67
C MET A 41 9.68 0.39 12.37
N ARG A 42 9.71 0.23 13.70
CA ARG A 42 10.90 -0.30 14.42
C ARG A 42 11.41 -1.65 13.90
N TYR A 43 10.56 -2.41 13.20
CA TYR A 43 10.93 -3.70 12.59
C TYR A 43 11.29 -3.59 11.10
N ILE A 44 11.17 -2.41 10.50
CA ILE A 44 11.31 -2.18 9.06
C ILE A 44 12.50 -1.26 8.80
N HIS A 45 13.48 -1.76 8.04
CA HIS A 45 14.70 -1.01 7.67
C HIS A 45 15.40 -0.41 8.90
N ASP A 46 15.53 0.92 8.95
CA ASP A 46 16.27 1.66 9.97
C ASP A 46 15.38 2.18 11.10
N GLY A 47 14.09 1.82 11.09
CA GLY A 47 13.14 2.27 12.11
C GLY A 47 12.46 3.61 11.81
N SER A 48 12.83 4.30 10.73
CA SER A 48 12.29 5.62 10.41
C SER A 48 10.83 5.54 9.93
N THR A 49 9.96 6.37 10.52
CA THR A 49 8.58 6.54 10.06
C THR A 49 8.51 7.42 8.82
N LEU A 50 7.46 7.26 8.03
CA LEU A 50 7.17 8.08 6.84
C LEU A 50 5.94 8.94 7.07
N ASP A 51 5.96 10.15 6.52
CA ASP A 51 4.75 10.93 6.32
C ASP A 51 4.00 10.48 5.05
N ARG A 52 2.76 10.95 4.89
CA ARG A 52 1.91 10.58 3.76
C ARG A 52 2.54 10.88 2.40
N ALA A 53 3.29 11.97 2.27
CA ALA A 53 3.90 12.36 1.00
C ALA A 53 5.02 11.38 0.61
N ARG A 54 5.88 11.03 1.57
CA ARG A 54 6.93 10.01 1.40
C ARG A 54 6.39 8.61 1.17
N THR A 55 5.22 8.29 1.71
CA THR A 55 4.53 7.03 1.41
C THR A 55 3.93 7.02 0.01
N ALA A 56 3.42 8.16 -0.49
CA ALA A 56 2.91 8.28 -1.86
C ALA A 56 3.98 8.02 -2.92
N GLU A 57 5.23 8.45 -2.69
CA GLU A 57 6.38 8.15 -3.55
C GLU A 57 6.63 6.65 -3.74
N ARG A 58 6.12 5.79 -2.83
CA ARG A 58 6.32 4.33 -2.85
C ARG A 58 5.20 3.54 -3.54
N ILE A 59 4.02 4.12 -3.74
CA ILE A 59 2.90 3.45 -4.43
C ILE A 59 3.03 3.55 -5.96
N ALA A 60 3.81 4.51 -6.46
CA ALA A 60 3.90 4.85 -7.88
C ALA A 60 4.80 3.94 -8.74
N LEU A 61 4.94 2.65 -8.42
CA LEU A 61 5.77 1.69 -9.18
C LEU A 61 4.96 0.60 -9.88
#